data_AF-A0A8J2P265-F1
#
_entry.id   AF-A0A8J2P265-F1
#
_cell.length_a   1.000
_cell.length_b   1.000
_cell.length_c   1.000
_cell.angle_alpha   90.00
_cell.angle_beta   90.00
_cell.angle_gamma   90.00
#
_symmetry.space_group_name_H-M   'P 1'
#
loop_
_entity.id
_entity.type
_entity.pdbx_description
1 polymer ?
#
loop_
_entity_poly.entity_id
_entity_poly.type
_entity_poly.pdbx_seq_one_letter_code
_entity_poly.pdbx_strand_id
1 'polypeptide(L)'
;MATIETCGDESLYPIAVITDDLRNEDVQVRLNFIKKLSTIALALGVEKTRSELIPLLADTIYDEDEELLALTEQLGNFTQLVGGPEHVHCLF
;
A
#
# COMPACT_ATOMS: atom_id res chain seq x y z
N MET A 1 13.94 37.62 -10.89
CA MET A 1 14.24 36.19 -11.11
C MET A 1 14.25 35.51 -9.75
N ALA A 2 13.22 34.75 -9.44
CA ALA A 2 13.24 33.77 -8.36
C ALA A 2 12.44 32.57 -8.88
N THR A 3 13.16 31.61 -9.45
CA THR A 3 12.63 30.32 -9.83
C THR A 3 12.83 29.42 -8.63
N ILE A 4 11.75 28.93 -8.02
CA ILE A 4 11.70 27.54 -7.58
C ILE A 4 10.29 27.05 -7.86
N GLU A 5 10.23 26.06 -8.74
CA GLU A 5 9.03 25.32 -9.08
C GLU A 5 8.49 24.59 -7.85
N THR A 6 7.32 25.01 -7.35
CA THR A 6 6.50 24.15 -6.50
C THR A 6 5.69 23.24 -7.44
N CYS A 7 6.35 22.24 -8.01
CA CYS A 7 5.71 21.21 -8.82
C CYS A 7 6.06 19.85 -8.22
N GLY A 8 5.10 19.22 -7.51
CA GLY A 8 5.12 17.76 -7.34
C GLY A 8 4.85 17.14 -5.96
N ASP A 9 4.54 17.88 -4.89
CA ASP A 9 4.41 17.25 -3.55
C ASP A 9 2.99 16.80 -3.15
N GLU A 10 1.94 17.12 -3.91
CA GLU A 10 0.57 16.61 -3.64
C GLU A 10 0.45 15.08 -3.83
N SER A 11 1.40 14.44 -4.51
CA SER A 11 1.43 12.99 -4.69
C SER A 11 2.09 12.21 -3.55
N LEU A 12 2.84 12.88 -2.65
CA LEU A 12 3.55 12.22 -1.54
C LEU A 12 2.71 12.16 -0.25
N TYR A 13 1.78 13.09 -0.06
CA TYR A 13 0.84 13.09 1.07
C TYR A 13 0.03 11.79 1.25
N PRO A 14 -0.55 11.17 0.20
CA PRO A 14 -1.29 9.93 0.40
C PRO A 14 -0.40 8.81 0.94
N ILE A 15 0.84 8.67 0.44
CA ILE A 15 1.78 7.60 0.84
C ILE A 15 2.25 7.74 2.29
N ALA A 16 2.51 8.97 2.75
CA ALA A 16 2.90 9.22 4.13
C ALA A 16 1.79 8.83 5.12
N VAL A 17 0.54 9.19 4.82
CA VAL A 17 -0.62 8.81 5.64
C VAL A 17 -0.85 7.31 5.62
N ILE A 18 -0.68 6.67 4.45
CA ILE A 18 -0.74 5.22 4.27
C ILE A 18 0.27 4.50 5.16
N THR A 19 1.50 5.00 5.18
CA THR A 19 2.61 4.43 5.95
C THR A 19 2.35 4.52 7.45
N ASP A 20 1.79 5.64 7.90
CA ASP A 20 1.46 5.87 9.31
C ASP A 20 0.30 4.97 9.79
N ASP A 21 -0.74 4.81 8.96
CA ASP A 21 -1.91 3.97 9.27
C ASP A 21 -1.56 2.47 9.29
N LEU A 22 -0.67 2.01 8.40
CA LEU A 22 -0.21 0.61 8.40
C LEU A 22 0.74 0.30 9.57
N ARG A 23 1.55 1.27 10.01
CA ARG A 23 2.45 1.12 11.17
C ARG A 23 1.78 1.45 12.50
N ASN A 24 0.45 1.60 12.51
CA ASN A 24 -0.29 1.95 13.70
C ASN A 24 -0.31 0.78 14.71
N GLU A 25 -0.21 1.09 16.00
CA GLU A 25 -0.27 0.08 17.06
C GLU A 25 -1.66 -0.58 17.16
N ASP A 26 -2.71 0.13 16.75
CA ASP A 26 -4.10 -0.30 16.86
C ASP A 26 -4.47 -1.28 15.71
N VAL A 27 -4.83 -2.52 16.09
CA VAL A 27 -5.18 -3.59 15.14
C VAL A 27 -6.37 -3.21 14.26
N GLN A 28 -7.34 -2.47 14.79
CA GLN A 28 -8.51 -2.06 14.03
C GLN A 28 -8.14 -1.05 12.93
N VAL A 29 -7.16 -0.17 13.20
CA VAL A 29 -6.65 0.78 12.20
C VAL A 29 -5.94 0.01 11.09
N ARG A 30 -5.04 -0.91 11.44
CA ARG A 30 -4.35 -1.78 10.46
C ARG A 30 -5.32 -2.60 9.61
N LEU A 31 -6.35 -3.21 10.19
CA LEU A 31 -7.38 -3.94 9.45
C LEU A 31 -8.19 -3.04 8.50
N ASN A 32 -8.55 -1.84 8.95
CA ASN A 32 -9.25 -0.86 8.11
C ASN A 32 -8.36 -0.39 6.96
N PHE A 33 -7.06 -0.25 7.21
CA PHE A 33 -6.07 0.06 6.19
C PHE A 33 -5.95 -1.05 5.15
N ILE A 34 -5.78 -2.30 5.60
CA ILE A 34 -5.70 -3.47 4.72
C ILE A 34 -6.91 -3.54 3.80
N LYS A 35 -8.12 -3.33 4.32
CA LYS A 35 -9.34 -3.29 3.49
C LYS A 35 -9.35 -2.16 2.45
N LYS A 36 -8.62 -1.07 2.69
CA LYS A 36 -8.47 0.06 1.76
C LYS A 36 -7.29 -0.09 0.79
N LEU A 37 -6.39 -1.06 1.00
CA LEU A 37 -5.22 -1.30 0.14
C LEU A 37 -5.61 -1.39 -1.33
N SER A 38 -6.69 -2.09 -1.67
CA SER A 38 -7.14 -2.24 -3.06
C SER A 38 -7.49 -0.89 -3.72
N THR A 39 -8.18 -0.02 -2.99
CA THR A 39 -8.54 1.33 -3.46
C THR A 39 -7.30 2.21 -3.58
N ILE A 40 -6.37 2.08 -2.64
CA ILE A 40 -5.10 2.81 -2.61
C ILE A 40 -4.25 2.40 -3.80
N ALA A 41 -4.04 1.11 -4.03
CA ALA A 41 -3.26 0.60 -5.15
C ALA A 41 -3.83 1.04 -6.50
N LEU A 42 -5.16 1.13 -6.60
CA LEU A 42 -5.84 1.65 -7.78
C LEU A 42 -5.60 3.16 -7.98
N ALA A 43 -5.54 3.94 -6.90
CA ALA A 43 -5.25 5.38 -6.94
C ALA A 43 -3.76 5.69 -7.19
N LEU A 44 -2.85 4.91 -6.61
CA LEU A 44 -1.39 5.03 -6.78
C LEU A 44 -0.93 4.50 -8.14
N GLY A 45 -1.65 3.52 -8.68
CA GLY A 45 -1.27 2.78 -9.88
C GLY A 45 -0.30 1.63 -9.60
N VAL A 46 -0.14 0.79 -10.61
CA VAL A 46 0.62 -0.46 -10.54
C VAL A 46 2.11 -0.25 -10.22
N GLU A 47 2.67 0.90 -10.64
CA GLU A 47 4.11 1.20 -10.51
C GLU A 47 4.53 1.54 -9.09
N LYS A 48 3.71 2.34 -8.40
CA LYS A 48 3.91 2.72 -7.00
C LYS A 48 3.50 1.60 -6.06
N THR A 49 2.49 0.83 -6.43
CA THR A 49 2.07 -0.35 -5.68
C THR A 49 3.24 -1.33 -5.53
N ARG A 50 3.87 -1.74 -6.63
CA ARG A 50 5.02 -2.68 -6.59
C ARG A 50 6.27 -2.12 -5.89
N SER A 51 6.55 -0.83 -6.06
CA SER A 51 7.82 -0.23 -5.61
C SER A 51 7.76 0.31 -4.19
N GLU A 52 6.57 0.60 -3.66
CA GLU A 52 6.39 1.19 -2.33
C GLU A 52 5.39 0.41 -1.48
N LEU A 53 4.18 0.15 -1.98
CA LEU A 53 3.13 -0.48 -1.18
C LEU A 53 3.47 -1.94 -0.82
N ILE A 54 3.96 -2.72 -1.77
CA ILE A 54 4.38 -4.11 -1.56
C ILE A 54 5.51 -4.22 -0.53
N PRO A 55 6.66 -3.51 -0.67
CA PRO A 55 7.71 -3.59 0.33
C PRO A 55 7.26 -3.07 1.70
N LEU A 56 6.34 -2.09 1.76
CA LEU A 56 5.75 -1.63 3.00
C LEU A 56 4.95 -2.74 3.72
N LEU A 57 4.15 -3.51 2.98
CA LEU A 57 3.43 -4.67 3.53
C LEU A 57 4.40 -5.77 3.98
N ALA A 58 5.45 -6.03 3.20
CA ALA A 58 6.46 -7.04 3.54
C ALA A 58 7.31 -6.66 4.76
N ASP A 59 7.54 -5.37 5.01
CA ASP A 59 8.25 -4.85 6.18
C ASP A 59 7.37 -4.78 7.44
N THR A 60 6.05 -4.84 7.26
CA THR A 60 5.10 -4.78 8.39
C THR A 60 5.00 -6.13 9.08
N ILE A 61 5.11 -6.11 10.41
CA ILE A 61 4.96 -7.29 11.24
C ILE A 61 3.47 -7.44 11.60
N TYR A 62 2.89 -8.56 11.22
CA TYR A 62 1.50 -8.91 11.54
C TYR A 62 1.50 -9.97 12.65
N ASP A 63 1.13 -9.56 13.87
CA ASP A 63 1.11 -10.44 15.04
C ASP A 63 -0.27 -11.10 15.26
N GLU A 64 -1.34 -10.60 14.64
CA GLU A 64 -2.70 -11.13 14.80
C GLU A 64 -3.16 -11.93 13.57
N ASP A 65 -3.79 -13.10 13.79
CA ASP A 65 -4.30 -13.97 12.72
C ASP A 65 -5.31 -13.26 11.81
N GLU A 66 -6.13 -12.37 12.37
CA GLU A 66 -7.13 -11.59 11.62
C GLU A 66 -6.48 -10.64 10.60
N GLU A 67 -5.32 -10.07 10.93
CA GLU A 67 -4.57 -9.18 10.03
C GLU A 67 -4.00 -9.95 8.85
N LEU A 68 -3.39 -11.11 9.13
CA LEU A 68 -2.84 -12.01 8.10
C LEU A 68 -3.93 -12.51 7.16
N LEU A 69 -5.11 -12.87 7.69
CA LEU A 69 -6.25 -13.32 6.90
C LEU A 69 -6.74 -12.19 5.97
N ALA A 70 -7.00 -11.02 6.53
CA ALA A 70 -7.46 -9.87 5.76
C ALA A 70 -6.45 -9.47 4.67
N LEU A 71 -5.15 -9.51 4.99
CA LEU A 71 -4.08 -9.20 4.05
C LEU A 71 -4.07 -10.19 2.89
N THR A 72 -4.12 -11.49 3.18
CA THR A 72 -4.13 -12.55 2.18
C THR A 72 -5.35 -12.45 1.25
N GLU A 73 -6.53 -12.19 1.80
CA GLU A 73 -7.74 -11.95 1.00
C GLU A 73 -7.60 -10.75 0.08
N GLN A 74 -6.97 -9.67 0.55
CA GLN A 74 -6.71 -8.50 -0.29
C GLN A 74 -5.70 -8.81 -1.37
N LEU A 75 -4.59 -9.49 -1.05
CA LEU A 75 -3.52 -9.78 -2.00
C LEU A 75 -3.97 -10.72 -3.11
N GLY A 76 -4.93 -11.62 -2.86
CA GLY A 76 -5.58 -12.40 -3.91
C GLY A 76 -6.15 -11.53 -5.04
N ASN A 77 -6.66 -10.34 -4.71
CA ASN A 77 -7.20 -9.38 -5.67
C ASN A 77 -6.14 -8.41 -6.23
N PHE A 78 -4.93 -8.39 -5.68
CA PHE A 78 -3.87 -7.48 -6.10
C PHE A 78 -3.21 -7.84 -7.43
N THR A 79 -3.40 -9.04 -7.95
CA THR A 79 -2.81 -9.49 -9.22
C THR A 79 -3.05 -8.49 -10.36
N GLN A 80 -4.25 -7.92 -10.46
CA GLN A 80 -4.56 -6.90 -11.47
C GLN A 80 -3.98 -5.53 -11.10
N LEU A 81 -3.88 -5.22 -9.80
CA LEU A 81 -3.39 -3.96 -9.24
C LEU A 81 -1.87 -3.83 -9.26
N VAL A 82 -1.12 -4.92 -9.48
CA VAL A 82 0.34 -4.90 -9.70
C VAL A 82 0.74 -4.88 -11.17
N GLY A 83 -0.22 -4.87 -12.09
CA GLY A 83 0.05 -4.89 -13.53
C GLY A 83 -0.04 -6.28 -14.15
N GLY A 84 -0.86 -7.16 -13.57
CA GLY A 84 -1.20 -8.46 -14.15
C GLY A 84 -0.34 -9.62 -13.62
N PRO A 85 -0.57 -10.84 -14.15
CA PRO A 85 0.08 -12.07 -13.69
C PRO A 85 1.61 -12.04 -13.80
N GLU A 86 2.15 -11.21 -14.70
CA GLU A 86 3.59 -11.03 -14.89
C GLU A 86 4.28 -10.47 -13.63
N HIS A 87 3.56 -9.69 -12.83
CA HIS A 87 4.07 -9.01 -11.63
C HIS A 87 3.60 -9.67 -10.32
N VAL A 88 2.93 -10.83 -10.39
CA VAL A 88 2.46 -11.56 -9.19
C VAL A 88 3.62 -12.00 -8.30
N HIS A 89 4.78 -12.26 -8.88
CA HIS A 89 6.00 -12.57 -8.13
C HIS A 89 6.44 -11.46 -7.15
N CYS A 90 5.90 -10.23 -7.29
CA CYS A 90 6.13 -9.17 -6.33
C CYS A 90 5.23 -9.29 -5.09
N LEU A 91 4.09 -9.98 -5.14
CA LEU A 91 3.12 -10.09 -4.03
C LEU A 91 3.58 -11.08 -2.93
N PHE A 92 4.89 -11.13 -2.69
CA PHE A 92 5.67 -12.05 -1.85
C PHE A 92 5.55 -13.54 -2.18
#